data_AF-A0A972A827-F1
#
_entry.id   AF-A0A972A827-F1
#
_cell.length_a   1.000
_cell.length_b   1.000
_cell.length_c   1.000
_cell.angle_alpha   90.00
_cell.angle_beta   90.00
_cell.angle_gamma   90.00
#
_symmetry.space_group_name_H-M   'P 1'
#
loop_
_entity.id
_entity.type
_entity.pdbx_description
1 polymer ?
#
loop_
_entity_poly.entity_id
_entity_poly.type
_entity_poly.pdbx_seq_one_letter_code
_entity_poly.pdbx_strand_id
1 'polypeptide(L)'
;MKNFCLLILFGMFILGGGCSEDTSGFSIEEVDVAELSADESVLKFQLAKTASVLSGLTAITEVEDELKSLGISFDVADSLFSLKDILTQEPVLKSSGDSFSNLRNSFFTRINLKSSNTIDTLLASILDYDYVMWMPYPLDWYPEDRQFLTIVSHPINNEEEGVGYRWINGVIEEVLVDEDYNDEYPVVIVAPKYLVNENLTSKTYNDLKSSTANDILQVRIGEFRSKSKFGTGYFKKNVTFELHRGQGELNSDGKTVTTSWPTKIGFNVSKKHIKSANKGWSQYKNGGWVSVNILWDYNWKKEKTEQGLVLVCTSGSDKKETVTLNVSTNEKGELSASIKAETKIEVKGKVVGYMTIDRDGFLKMNNKHYEMKGSWAVHSVHGDVKFTMPHSFN
;
A
#
# COMPACT_ATOMS: atom_id res chain seq x y z
N MET A 1 -30.92 -47.30 -5.12
CA MET A 1 -31.20 -47.30 -3.67
C MET A 1 -29.92 -47.68 -2.93
N LYS A 2 -29.56 -46.87 -1.91
CA LYS A 2 -28.44 -46.99 -0.94
C LYS A 2 -27.06 -46.67 -1.54
N ASN A 3 -26.58 -45.43 -1.47
CA ASN A 3 -25.98 -44.71 -0.32
C ASN A 3 -24.97 -45.56 0.45
N PHE A 4 -23.70 -45.14 0.45
CA PHE A 4 -22.90 -45.18 1.67
C PHE A 4 -21.90 -44.01 1.70
N CYS A 5 -22.09 -43.18 2.72
CA CYS A 5 -21.25 -42.06 3.12
C CYS A 5 -19.88 -42.57 3.62
N LEU A 6 -18.80 -41.89 3.22
CA LEU A 6 -17.51 -42.04 3.88
C LEU A 6 -17.37 -40.90 4.90
N LEU A 7 -17.70 -41.21 6.15
CA LEU A 7 -17.29 -40.47 7.35
C LEU A 7 -15.82 -40.79 7.62
N ILE A 8 -14.93 -39.80 7.60
CA ILE A 8 -13.58 -39.97 8.16
C ILE A 8 -13.58 -39.35 9.57
N LEU A 9 -13.40 -40.23 10.55
CA LEU A 9 -13.27 -39.97 11.98
C LEU A 9 -12.06 -39.08 12.27
N PHE A 10 -12.27 -38.03 13.08
CA PHE A 10 -11.22 -37.38 13.86
C PHE A 10 -10.85 -38.30 15.03
N GLY A 11 -9.66 -38.91 14.95
CA GLY A 11 -9.08 -39.71 16.03
C GLY A 11 -8.36 -38.82 17.04
N MET A 12 -8.99 -38.62 18.19
CA MET A 12 -8.41 -37.98 19.36
C MET A 12 -7.46 -38.99 20.05
N PHE A 13 -6.15 -38.75 20.00
CA PHE A 13 -5.18 -39.47 20.83
C PHE A 13 -4.60 -38.49 21.87
N ILE A 14 -5.03 -38.66 23.12
CA ILE A 14 -4.35 -38.12 24.30
C ILE A 14 -3.70 -39.31 25.01
N LEU A 15 -2.37 -39.37 24.97
CA LEU A 15 -1.56 -40.10 25.95
C LEU A 15 -0.32 -39.27 26.25
N GLY A 16 -0.17 -38.87 27.51
CA GLY A 16 0.97 -38.12 28.01
C GLY A 16 2.17 -39.00 28.33
N GLY A 17 3.35 -38.38 28.29
CA GLY A 17 4.63 -38.94 28.74
C GLY A 17 5.76 -38.02 28.31
N GLY A 18 6.26 -37.20 29.23
CA GLY A 18 7.27 -36.18 28.94
C GLY A 18 8.64 -36.77 28.61
N CYS A 19 9.29 -36.18 27.61
CA CYS A 19 10.73 -36.00 27.55
C CYS A 19 10.99 -34.72 26.75
N SER A 20 11.84 -33.87 27.30
CA SER A 20 12.25 -32.57 26.76
C SER A 20 12.98 -32.72 25.44
N GLU A 21 12.51 -32.04 24.40
CA GLU A 21 13.34 -31.53 23.32
C GLU A 21 12.67 -30.31 22.70
N ASP A 22 13.44 -29.23 22.58
CA ASP A 22 13.04 -27.97 21.98
C ASP A 22 12.66 -28.19 20.51
N THR A 23 11.36 -28.34 20.24
CA THR A 23 10.81 -28.09 18.92
C THR A 23 10.15 -26.73 18.93
N SER A 24 10.82 -25.75 18.33
CA SER A 24 10.22 -24.51 17.85
C SER A 24 8.94 -24.85 17.09
N GLY A 25 7.80 -24.67 17.77
CA GLY A 25 6.49 -24.84 17.17
C GLY A 25 6.36 -23.87 16.02
N PHE A 26 6.35 -24.40 14.81
CA PHE A 26 5.86 -23.70 13.64
C PHE A 26 4.35 -23.56 13.84
N SER A 27 3.92 -22.46 14.44
CA SER A 27 2.51 -22.08 14.41
C SER A 27 2.20 -21.67 12.99
N ILE A 28 1.45 -22.48 12.26
CA ILE A 28 0.72 -22.00 11.09
C ILE A 28 -0.25 -20.97 11.66
N GLU A 29 0.02 -19.68 11.44
CA GLU A 29 -0.94 -18.63 11.74
C GLU A 29 -2.20 -18.96 10.93
N GLU A 30 -3.30 -19.29 11.60
CA GLU A 30 -4.60 -19.35 10.96
C GLU A 30 -4.87 -17.97 10.34
N VAL A 31 -4.99 -17.92 9.01
CA VAL A 31 -5.38 -16.70 8.31
C VAL A 31 -6.79 -16.35 8.80
N ASP A 32 -6.93 -15.23 9.50
CA ASP A 32 -8.22 -14.73 9.96
C ASP A 32 -9.06 -14.34 8.73
N VAL A 33 -9.89 -15.27 8.26
CA VAL A 33 -10.80 -15.06 7.13
C VAL A 33 -12.09 -14.43 7.65
N ALA A 34 -12.40 -13.22 7.18
CA ALA A 34 -13.64 -12.55 7.54
C ALA A 34 -14.86 -13.32 7.00
N GLU A 35 -15.92 -13.39 7.81
CA GLU A 35 -17.20 -13.96 7.37
C GLU A 35 -17.88 -13.02 6.37
N LEU A 36 -18.31 -13.56 5.22
CA LEU A 36 -18.94 -12.79 4.15
C LEU A 36 -20.45 -12.74 4.32
N SER A 37 -21.05 -11.59 4.03
CA SER A 37 -22.48 -11.49 3.78
C SER A 37 -22.91 -12.27 2.53
N ALA A 38 -24.22 -12.46 2.36
CA ALA A 38 -24.77 -13.13 1.18
C ALA A 38 -24.41 -12.38 -0.12
N ASP A 39 -24.50 -11.05 -0.11
CA ASP A 39 -24.18 -10.21 -1.27
C ASP A 39 -22.67 -10.25 -1.59
N GLU A 40 -21.81 -10.22 -0.57
CA GLU A 40 -20.35 -10.35 -0.75
C GLU A 40 -19.97 -11.74 -1.25
N SER A 41 -20.68 -12.79 -0.86
CA SER A 41 -20.47 -14.14 -1.37
C SER A 41 -20.81 -14.24 -2.86
N VAL A 42 -21.90 -13.61 -3.30
CA VAL A 42 -22.25 -13.50 -4.72
C VAL A 42 -21.20 -12.68 -5.48
N LEU A 43 -20.78 -11.54 -4.94
CA LEU A 43 -19.75 -10.70 -5.53
C LEU A 43 -18.42 -11.45 -5.68
N LYS A 44 -17.99 -12.16 -4.64
CA LYS A 44 -16.78 -13.00 -4.66
C LYS A 44 -16.85 -14.06 -5.77
N PHE A 45 -18.00 -14.72 -5.92
CA PHE A 45 -18.20 -15.69 -7.00
C PHE A 45 -18.12 -15.03 -8.38
N GLN A 46 -18.74 -13.85 -8.58
CA GLN A 46 -18.67 -13.14 -9.86
C GLN A 46 -17.25 -12.65 -10.18
N LEU A 47 -16.51 -12.15 -9.19
CA LEU A 47 -15.10 -11.77 -9.37
C LEU A 47 -14.23 -12.96 -9.80
N ALA A 48 -14.34 -14.09 -9.10
CA ALA A 48 -13.61 -15.31 -9.43
C ALA A 48 -13.94 -15.79 -10.86
N LYS A 49 -15.22 -15.71 -11.23
CA LYS A 49 -15.65 -16.02 -12.59
C LYS A 49 -15.08 -15.05 -13.63
N THR A 50 -15.02 -13.75 -13.34
CA THR A 50 -14.38 -12.76 -14.21
C THR A 50 -12.90 -13.11 -14.41
N ALA A 51 -12.16 -13.38 -13.33
CA ALA A 51 -10.75 -13.74 -13.41
C ALA A 51 -10.53 -15.02 -14.26
N SER A 52 -11.36 -16.05 -14.07
CA SER A 52 -11.31 -17.28 -14.86
C SER A 52 -11.62 -17.04 -16.35
N VAL A 53 -12.64 -16.23 -16.66
CA VAL A 53 -12.98 -15.87 -18.06
C VAL A 53 -11.83 -15.12 -18.72
N LEU A 54 -11.29 -14.09 -18.05
CA LEU A 54 -10.14 -13.33 -18.56
C LEU A 54 -8.92 -14.23 -18.76
N SER A 55 -8.66 -15.15 -17.82
CA SER A 55 -7.54 -16.09 -17.91
C SER A 55 -7.68 -16.98 -19.14
N GLY A 56 -8.87 -17.53 -19.40
CA GLY A 56 -9.06 -18.30 -20.63
C GLY A 56 -9.02 -17.47 -21.92
N LEU A 57 -9.11 -16.14 -21.87
CA LEU A 57 -8.95 -15.28 -23.05
C LEU A 57 -7.48 -15.02 -23.39
N THR A 58 -6.54 -15.24 -22.46
CA THR A 58 -5.10 -15.15 -22.74
C THR A 58 -4.61 -16.23 -23.71
N ALA A 59 -5.44 -17.23 -24.03
CA ALA A 59 -5.22 -18.16 -25.13
C ALA A 59 -5.12 -17.46 -26.50
N ILE A 60 -5.65 -16.23 -26.61
CA ILE A 60 -5.55 -15.37 -27.79
C ILE A 60 -4.38 -14.42 -27.56
N THR A 61 -3.34 -14.53 -28.37
CA THR A 61 -2.07 -13.79 -28.21
C THR A 61 -2.29 -12.28 -28.13
N GLU A 62 -3.17 -11.73 -28.97
CA GLU A 62 -3.45 -10.29 -28.97
C GLU A 62 -4.11 -9.82 -27.66
N VAL A 63 -4.92 -10.67 -27.01
CA VAL A 63 -5.51 -10.37 -25.70
C VAL A 63 -4.46 -10.48 -24.60
N GLU A 64 -3.58 -11.48 -24.67
CA GLU A 64 -2.48 -11.63 -23.74
C GLU A 64 -1.54 -10.41 -23.79
N ASP A 65 -1.20 -9.93 -24.98
CA ASP A 65 -0.35 -8.75 -25.18
C ASP A 65 -1.01 -7.48 -24.62
N GLU A 66 -2.32 -7.29 -24.85
CA GLU A 66 -3.08 -6.19 -24.25
C GLU A 66 -3.05 -6.28 -22.71
N LEU A 67 -3.23 -7.46 -22.11
CA LEU A 67 -3.17 -7.63 -20.66
C LEU A 67 -1.75 -7.48 -20.09
N LYS A 68 -0.71 -7.89 -20.83
CA LYS A 68 0.69 -7.63 -20.46
C LYS A 68 1.01 -6.13 -20.45
N SER A 69 0.31 -5.33 -21.26
CA SER A 69 0.48 -3.88 -21.28
C SER A 69 0.21 -3.22 -19.92
N LEU A 70 -0.61 -3.85 -19.06
CA LEU A 70 -0.92 -3.40 -17.69
C LEU A 70 0.33 -3.28 -16.79
N GLY A 71 1.41 -3.97 -17.14
CA GLY A 71 2.68 -3.96 -16.41
C GLY A 71 3.89 -3.68 -17.29
N ILE A 72 3.72 -3.12 -18.49
CA ILE A 72 4.78 -2.97 -19.50
C ILE A 72 6.01 -2.19 -19.02
N SER A 73 5.85 -1.36 -17.99
CA SER A 73 6.94 -0.59 -17.40
C SER A 73 6.70 -0.32 -15.93
N PHE A 74 7.75 0.13 -15.25
CA PHE A 74 7.67 0.61 -13.87
C PHE A 74 6.59 1.69 -13.67
N ASP A 75 6.45 2.62 -14.59
CA ASP A 75 5.51 3.73 -14.45
C ASP A 75 4.05 3.32 -14.72
N VAL A 76 3.84 2.27 -15.52
CA VAL A 76 2.50 1.76 -15.88
C VAL A 76 2.00 0.73 -14.87
N ALA A 77 2.85 -0.20 -14.41
CA ALA A 77 2.49 -1.17 -13.39
C ALA A 77 1.88 -0.47 -12.19
N ASP A 78 0.93 -1.12 -11.50
CA ASP A 78 0.03 -0.56 -10.48
C ASP A 78 -1.02 0.46 -10.95
N SER A 79 -1.04 0.88 -12.22
CA SER A 79 -2.13 1.71 -12.74
C SER A 79 -3.45 0.93 -12.79
N LEU A 80 -4.57 1.61 -12.48
CA LEU A 80 -5.90 0.99 -12.54
C LEU A 80 -6.48 1.16 -13.94
N PHE A 81 -6.91 0.05 -14.53
CA PHE A 81 -7.60 0.01 -15.79
C PHE A 81 -9.05 -0.42 -15.55
N SER A 82 -10.00 0.41 -15.96
CA SER A 82 -11.43 0.17 -15.77
C SER A 82 -11.91 -0.90 -16.75
N LEU A 83 -12.26 -2.08 -16.24
CA LEU A 83 -12.84 -3.14 -17.06
C LEU A 83 -14.23 -2.74 -17.56
N LYS A 84 -14.97 -1.97 -16.76
CA LYS A 84 -16.22 -1.32 -17.16
C LYS A 84 -16.03 -0.45 -18.41
N ASP A 85 -15.03 0.43 -18.40
CA ASP A 85 -14.79 1.32 -19.53
C ASP A 85 -14.31 0.52 -20.76
N ILE A 86 -13.39 -0.43 -20.57
CA ILE A 86 -12.91 -1.32 -21.65
C ILE A 86 -14.06 -2.05 -22.36
N LEU A 87 -15.06 -2.53 -21.62
CA LEU A 87 -16.16 -3.30 -22.19
C LEU A 87 -17.27 -2.42 -22.78
N THR A 88 -17.39 -1.17 -22.34
CA THR A 88 -18.49 -0.26 -22.74
C THR A 88 -18.09 0.82 -23.73
N GLN A 89 -16.82 1.20 -23.82
CA GLN A 89 -16.35 2.20 -24.80
C GLN A 89 -16.61 1.68 -26.21
N GLU A 90 -17.60 2.23 -26.93
CA GLU A 90 -17.68 2.06 -28.38
C GLU A 90 -16.37 2.52 -29.03
N PRO A 91 -15.91 1.90 -30.13
CA PRO A 91 -14.64 2.27 -30.75
C PRO A 91 -14.73 3.73 -31.19
N VAL A 92 -14.18 4.64 -30.40
CA VAL A 92 -14.24 6.07 -30.72
C VAL A 92 -13.19 6.33 -31.79
N LEU A 93 -13.69 6.71 -32.96
CA LEU A 93 -12.92 7.14 -34.12
C LEU A 93 -11.72 8.04 -33.72
N LYS A 94 -10.52 7.49 -33.92
CA LYS A 94 -9.26 8.19 -34.25
C LYS A 94 -8.80 9.29 -33.28
N SER A 95 -8.03 8.94 -32.25
CA SER A 95 -6.81 9.73 -31.87
C SER A 95 -6.00 9.18 -30.68
N SER A 96 -6.45 8.11 -30.01
CA SER A 96 -5.63 7.30 -29.11
C SER A 96 -6.02 5.85 -29.35
N GLY A 97 -5.05 4.97 -29.64
CA GLY A 97 -5.35 3.57 -29.99
C GLY A 97 -6.27 2.92 -28.95
N ASP A 98 -7.27 2.16 -29.41
CA ASP A 98 -8.15 1.35 -28.56
C ASP A 98 -7.32 0.27 -27.85
N SER A 99 -6.74 0.63 -26.71
CA SER A 99 -5.72 -0.18 -26.00
C SER A 99 -6.19 -1.56 -25.49
N PHE A 100 -7.46 -1.92 -25.67
CA PHE A 100 -8.04 -3.21 -25.23
C PHE A 100 -9.13 -3.75 -26.18
N SER A 101 -9.04 -3.42 -27.48
CA SER A 101 -10.07 -3.82 -28.46
C SER A 101 -10.19 -5.33 -28.64
N ASN A 102 -9.07 -6.06 -28.60
CA ASN A 102 -9.07 -7.52 -28.76
C ASN A 102 -9.69 -8.20 -27.54
N LEU A 103 -9.35 -7.72 -26.33
CA LEU A 103 -9.95 -8.18 -25.08
C LEU A 103 -11.47 -7.98 -25.14
N ARG A 104 -11.93 -6.77 -25.48
CA ARG A 104 -13.36 -6.46 -25.59
C ARG A 104 -14.07 -7.39 -26.59
N ASN A 105 -13.55 -7.49 -27.81
CA ASN A 105 -14.15 -8.30 -28.87
C ASN A 105 -14.19 -9.79 -28.49
N SER A 106 -13.11 -10.29 -27.91
CA SER A 106 -12.99 -11.69 -27.50
C SER A 106 -13.88 -12.00 -26.29
N PHE A 107 -14.03 -11.04 -25.37
CA PHE A 107 -14.99 -11.13 -24.27
C PHE A 107 -16.39 -11.35 -24.85
N PHE A 108 -16.92 -10.43 -25.65
CA PHE A 108 -18.25 -10.54 -26.25
C PHE A 108 -18.43 -11.74 -27.21
N THR A 109 -17.38 -12.15 -27.93
CA THR A 109 -17.46 -13.36 -28.75
C THR A 109 -17.61 -14.62 -27.90
N ARG A 110 -16.88 -14.70 -26.78
CA ARG A 110 -16.98 -15.80 -25.83
C ARG A 110 -18.31 -15.78 -25.06
N ILE A 111 -18.91 -14.59 -24.87
CA ILE A 111 -20.28 -14.42 -24.35
C ILE A 111 -21.29 -15.15 -25.24
N ASN A 112 -21.16 -15.03 -26.57
CA ASN A 112 -22.11 -15.64 -27.50
C ASN A 112 -22.05 -17.19 -27.57
N LEU A 113 -21.03 -17.82 -26.97
CA LEU A 113 -20.78 -19.26 -27.07
C LEU A 113 -21.22 -20.08 -25.84
N LYS A 114 -21.62 -19.44 -24.74
CA LYS A 114 -22.10 -20.10 -23.50
C LYS A 114 -23.46 -19.53 -23.08
N SER A 115 -24.29 -20.33 -22.39
CA SER A 115 -25.67 -19.97 -22.00
C SER A 115 -25.82 -18.51 -21.51
N SER A 116 -26.68 -17.73 -22.17
CA SER A 116 -26.81 -16.26 -22.02
C SER A 116 -26.96 -15.79 -20.56
N ASN A 117 -27.80 -16.46 -19.77
CA ASN A 117 -28.17 -15.99 -18.43
C ASN A 117 -26.98 -15.85 -17.45
N THR A 118 -26.01 -16.76 -17.51
CA THR A 118 -24.88 -16.76 -16.57
C THR A 118 -23.85 -15.67 -16.90
N ILE A 119 -23.88 -15.14 -18.11
CA ILE A 119 -22.89 -14.21 -18.64
C ILE A 119 -23.41 -12.77 -18.63
N ASP A 120 -24.71 -12.57 -18.87
CA ASP A 120 -25.36 -11.28 -18.64
C ASP A 120 -25.23 -10.84 -17.17
N THR A 121 -25.30 -11.81 -16.25
CA THR A 121 -25.05 -11.60 -14.82
C THR A 121 -23.59 -11.16 -14.54
N LEU A 122 -22.62 -11.67 -15.30
CA LEU A 122 -21.20 -11.32 -15.14
C LEU A 122 -20.94 -9.88 -15.62
N LEU A 123 -21.47 -9.52 -16.78
CA LEU A 123 -21.37 -8.16 -17.31
C LEU A 123 -22.06 -7.17 -16.37
N ALA A 124 -23.27 -7.46 -15.90
CA ALA A 124 -23.96 -6.63 -14.91
C ALA A 124 -23.08 -6.39 -13.67
N SER A 125 -22.51 -7.46 -13.11
CA SER A 125 -21.60 -7.36 -11.95
C SER A 125 -20.39 -6.48 -12.22
N ILE A 126 -19.75 -6.58 -13.39
CA ILE A 126 -18.61 -5.73 -13.78
C ILE A 126 -19.02 -4.25 -13.80
N LEU A 127 -20.21 -3.95 -14.32
CA LEU A 127 -20.71 -2.58 -14.49
C LEU A 127 -21.19 -1.95 -13.17
N ASP A 128 -21.85 -2.75 -12.33
CA ASP A 128 -22.46 -2.33 -11.05
C ASP A 128 -21.38 -2.01 -10.00
N TYR A 129 -20.33 -2.83 -9.95
CA TYR A 129 -19.26 -2.70 -8.96
C TYR A 129 -17.99 -2.02 -9.47
N ASP A 130 -18.03 -1.52 -10.72
CA ASP A 130 -16.92 -0.81 -11.38
C ASP A 130 -15.60 -1.58 -11.26
N TYR A 131 -15.53 -2.78 -11.86
CA TYR A 131 -14.32 -3.60 -11.75
C TYR A 131 -13.13 -2.92 -12.40
N VAL A 132 -12.00 -2.97 -11.72
CA VAL A 132 -10.69 -2.52 -12.19
C VAL A 132 -9.71 -3.68 -12.25
N MET A 133 -8.71 -3.52 -13.11
CA MET A 133 -7.59 -4.44 -13.24
C MET A 133 -6.27 -3.71 -13.09
N TRP A 134 -5.27 -4.36 -12.49
CA TRP A 134 -3.90 -3.87 -12.48
C TRP A 134 -2.90 -5.01 -12.33
N MET A 135 -1.66 -4.76 -12.74
CA MET A 135 -0.52 -5.62 -12.44
C MET A 135 0.31 -4.98 -11.32
N PRO A 136 0.46 -5.58 -10.12
CA PRO A 136 1.14 -4.96 -8.99
C PRO A 136 2.61 -4.59 -9.27
N TYR A 137 3.29 -5.44 -10.05
CA TYR A 137 4.70 -5.30 -10.39
C TYR A 137 4.94 -5.26 -11.90
N PRO A 138 5.98 -4.53 -12.34
CA PRO A 138 6.38 -4.48 -13.74
C PRO A 138 6.70 -5.86 -14.33
N LEU A 139 6.36 -6.06 -15.60
CA LEU A 139 6.56 -7.31 -16.31
C LEU A 139 8.05 -7.60 -16.53
N ASP A 140 8.88 -6.56 -16.68
CA ASP A 140 10.34 -6.68 -16.85
C ASP A 140 11.07 -7.24 -15.62
N TRP A 141 10.36 -7.41 -14.49
CA TRP A 141 10.91 -8.05 -13.29
C TRP A 141 10.86 -9.58 -13.35
N TYR A 142 10.12 -10.13 -14.30
CA TYR A 142 9.97 -11.57 -14.46
C TYR A 142 10.81 -12.05 -15.66
N PRO A 143 11.49 -13.21 -15.55
CA PRO A 143 12.14 -13.84 -16.69
C PRO A 143 11.18 -14.05 -17.86
N GLU A 144 11.65 -13.88 -19.10
CA GLU A 144 10.80 -13.96 -20.31
C GLU A 144 10.05 -15.30 -20.43
N ASP A 145 10.67 -16.41 -20.01
CA ASP A 145 10.09 -17.75 -20.01
C ASP A 145 9.00 -17.97 -18.94
N ARG A 146 8.83 -16.99 -18.03
CA ARG A 146 7.84 -16.99 -16.94
C ARG A 146 6.82 -15.86 -17.04
N GLN A 147 6.81 -15.12 -18.15
CA GLN A 147 5.87 -14.01 -18.36
C GLN A 147 4.45 -14.44 -18.79
N PHE A 148 4.06 -15.69 -18.57
CA PHE A 148 2.66 -16.08 -18.74
C PHE A 148 1.82 -15.52 -17.60
N LEU A 149 0.63 -14.99 -17.92
CA LEU A 149 -0.19 -14.28 -16.94
C LEU A 149 -1.02 -15.23 -16.07
N THR A 150 -1.01 -14.97 -14.76
CA THR A 150 -2.03 -15.47 -13.82
C THR A 150 -3.03 -14.35 -13.54
N ILE A 151 -4.32 -14.64 -13.58
CA ILE A 151 -5.36 -13.65 -13.26
C ILE A 151 -6.05 -14.05 -11.97
N VAL A 152 -6.01 -13.18 -10.98
CA VAL A 152 -6.60 -13.40 -9.65
C VAL A 152 -7.68 -12.38 -9.39
N SER A 153 -8.73 -12.78 -8.68
CA SER A 153 -9.70 -11.84 -8.11
C SER A 153 -9.34 -11.49 -6.68
N HIS A 154 -9.56 -10.23 -6.28
CA HIS A 154 -9.54 -9.84 -4.87
C HIS A 154 -10.46 -10.77 -4.04
N PRO A 155 -9.97 -11.40 -2.96
CA PRO A 155 -10.72 -12.44 -2.25
C PRO A 155 -11.89 -11.89 -1.41
N ILE A 156 -11.92 -10.57 -1.19
CA ILE A 156 -12.89 -9.77 -0.41
C ILE A 156 -12.81 -10.02 1.10
N ASN A 157 -12.58 -11.26 1.50
CA ASN A 157 -12.62 -11.71 2.88
C ASN A 157 -11.25 -11.82 3.58
N ASN A 158 -10.18 -11.53 2.87
CA ASN A 158 -8.83 -11.45 3.43
C ASN A 158 -7.96 -10.55 2.54
N GLU A 159 -6.72 -10.29 2.96
CA GLU A 159 -5.77 -9.45 2.22
C GLU A 159 -4.48 -10.20 1.85
N GLU A 160 -4.36 -11.49 2.17
CA GLU A 160 -3.11 -12.25 2.08
C GLU A 160 -3.04 -13.14 0.84
N GLU A 161 -4.07 -13.94 0.58
CA GLU A 161 -4.08 -14.96 -0.49
C GLU A 161 -5.43 -15.09 -1.20
N GLY A 162 -5.37 -15.46 -2.48
CA GLY A 162 -6.56 -15.63 -3.32
C GLY A 162 -6.36 -16.69 -4.41
N VAL A 163 -7.48 -17.23 -4.92
CA VAL A 163 -7.44 -18.21 -6.01
C VAL A 163 -7.27 -17.49 -7.34
N GLY A 164 -6.14 -17.73 -8.00
CA GLY A 164 -5.81 -17.26 -9.34
C GLY A 164 -6.01 -18.34 -10.39
N TYR A 165 -6.11 -17.90 -11.65
CA TYR A 165 -6.36 -18.74 -12.81
C TYR A 165 -5.29 -18.51 -13.86
N ARG A 166 -4.70 -19.60 -14.35
CA ARG A 166 -3.66 -19.58 -15.39
C ARG A 166 -4.07 -20.46 -16.57
N TRP A 167 -3.84 -20.01 -17.79
CA TRP A 167 -4.06 -20.82 -19.00
C TRP A 167 -2.78 -21.57 -19.38
N ILE A 168 -2.79 -22.90 -19.28
CA ILE A 168 -1.67 -23.77 -19.68
C ILE A 168 -2.17 -24.92 -20.53
N ASN A 169 -1.51 -25.14 -21.67
CA ASN A 169 -1.74 -26.30 -22.54
C ASN A 169 -3.22 -26.55 -22.88
N GLY A 170 -4.00 -25.48 -23.05
CA GLY A 170 -5.42 -25.59 -23.39
C GLY A 170 -6.39 -25.73 -22.20
N VAL A 171 -5.89 -25.66 -20.96
CA VAL A 171 -6.69 -25.84 -19.74
C VAL A 171 -6.46 -24.67 -18.78
N ILE A 172 -7.50 -24.32 -18.01
CA ILE A 172 -7.38 -23.38 -16.89
C ILE A 172 -6.95 -24.16 -15.66
N GLU A 173 -5.83 -23.75 -15.07
CA GLU A 173 -5.31 -24.24 -13.79
C GLU A 173 -5.61 -23.23 -12.69
N GLU A 174 -6.02 -23.72 -11.52
CA GLU A 174 -6.20 -22.93 -10.31
C GLU A 174 -4.92 -22.96 -9.48
N VAL A 175 -4.49 -21.79 -9.03
CA VAL A 175 -3.29 -21.61 -8.21
C VAL A 175 -3.59 -20.69 -7.03
N LEU A 176 -2.94 -20.92 -5.90
CA LEU A 176 -3.00 -19.99 -4.77
C LEU A 176 -2.03 -18.84 -5.05
N VAL A 177 -2.52 -17.61 -4.98
CA VAL A 177 -1.78 -16.39 -5.31
C VAL A 177 -1.65 -15.53 -4.07
N ASP A 178 -0.39 -15.27 -3.71
CA ASP A 178 0.05 -14.38 -2.66
C ASP A 178 1.26 -13.55 -3.15
N GLU A 179 1.96 -12.90 -2.21
CA GLU A 179 3.17 -12.13 -2.51
C GLU A 179 4.31 -13.00 -3.08
N ASP A 180 4.51 -14.20 -2.54
CA ASP A 180 5.61 -15.10 -2.92
C ASP A 180 5.38 -15.67 -4.33
N TYR A 181 4.14 -16.03 -4.66
CA TYR A 181 3.75 -16.38 -6.03
C TYR A 181 4.01 -15.22 -7.00
N ASN A 182 3.70 -13.99 -6.61
CA ASN A 182 3.94 -12.78 -7.41
C ASN A 182 5.42 -12.37 -7.48
N ASP A 183 6.30 -12.98 -6.69
CA ASP A 183 7.75 -12.86 -6.85
C ASP A 183 8.25 -13.71 -8.03
N GLU A 184 7.51 -14.77 -8.41
CA GLU A 184 7.90 -15.70 -9.47
C GLU A 184 7.15 -15.51 -10.79
N TYR A 185 5.87 -15.12 -10.74
CA TYR A 185 4.99 -15.04 -11.90
C TYR A 185 4.19 -13.72 -11.93
N PRO A 186 4.00 -13.11 -13.11
CA PRO A 186 3.19 -11.91 -13.24
C PRO A 186 1.72 -12.21 -12.97
N VAL A 187 1.08 -11.34 -12.18
CA VAL A 187 -0.34 -11.46 -11.83
C VAL A 187 -1.10 -10.20 -12.22
N VAL A 188 -2.24 -10.39 -12.86
CA VAL A 188 -3.26 -9.35 -13.02
C VAL A 188 -4.32 -9.54 -11.94
N ILE A 189 -4.52 -8.53 -11.10
CA ILE A 189 -5.55 -8.53 -10.06
C ILE A 189 -6.80 -7.85 -10.61
N VAL A 190 -7.95 -8.50 -10.43
CA VAL A 190 -9.29 -7.95 -10.70
C VAL A 190 -9.97 -7.66 -9.37
N ALA A 191 -10.45 -6.43 -9.18
CA ALA A 191 -11.17 -6.06 -7.96
C ALA A 191 -12.27 -5.04 -8.24
N PRO A 192 -13.30 -4.95 -7.39
CA PRO A 192 -14.17 -3.79 -7.34
C PRO A 192 -13.36 -2.54 -6.99
N LYS A 193 -13.59 -1.43 -7.69
CA LYS A 193 -12.82 -0.18 -7.49
C LYS A 193 -12.90 0.35 -6.06
N TYR A 194 -14.01 0.15 -5.36
CA TYR A 194 -14.17 0.63 -3.99
C TYR A 194 -13.23 -0.07 -2.98
N LEU A 195 -12.75 -1.28 -3.26
CA LEU A 195 -11.75 -1.98 -2.44
C LEU A 195 -10.33 -1.47 -2.69
N VAL A 196 -10.09 -0.88 -3.86
CA VAL A 196 -8.75 -0.44 -4.30
C VAL A 196 -8.54 1.06 -4.13
N ASN A 197 -9.63 1.84 -4.14
CA ASN A 197 -9.58 3.28 -3.96
C ASN A 197 -9.31 3.63 -2.50
N GLU A 198 -8.03 3.85 -2.22
CA GLU A 198 -7.59 4.54 -1.02
C GLU A 198 -7.95 6.02 -1.15
N ASN A 199 -9.18 6.37 -0.76
CA ASN A 199 -9.51 7.74 -0.39
C ASN A 199 -8.69 8.10 0.85
N LEU A 200 -7.39 8.33 0.67
CA LEU A 200 -6.68 9.20 1.57
C LEU A 200 -7.44 10.50 1.52
N THR A 201 -8.15 10.82 2.60
CA THR A 201 -8.38 12.21 2.94
C THR A 201 -6.99 12.81 3.13
N SER A 202 -6.34 13.19 2.02
CA SER A 202 -5.45 14.32 2.02
C SER A 202 -6.36 15.47 2.43
N LYS A 203 -6.54 15.61 3.75
CA LYS A 203 -6.62 16.95 4.30
C LYS A 203 -5.25 17.54 4.01
N THR A 204 -5.08 17.99 2.77
CA THR A 204 -4.18 19.07 2.43
C THR A 204 -4.67 20.20 3.32
N TYR A 205 -4.15 20.23 4.54
CA TYR A 205 -4.59 21.17 5.55
C TYR A 205 -4.08 22.54 5.11
N ASN A 206 -4.93 23.20 4.34
CA ASN A 206 -4.93 24.65 4.14
C ASN A 206 -5.19 25.40 5.47
N ASP A 207 -5.30 24.71 6.62
CA ASP A 207 -5.47 25.35 7.93
C ASP A 207 -4.16 25.76 8.60
N LEU A 208 -3.01 25.56 7.95
CA LEU A 208 -1.80 26.24 8.35
C LEU A 208 -1.92 27.71 7.92
N LYS A 209 -2.60 28.51 8.77
CA LYS A 209 -2.90 29.93 8.55
C LYS A 209 -1.66 30.65 8.04
N SER A 210 -1.74 31.24 6.86
CA SER A 210 -0.72 32.16 6.35
C SER A 210 -0.55 33.31 7.34
N SER A 211 0.51 33.30 8.13
CA SER A 211 0.90 34.44 8.94
C SER A 211 1.47 35.52 8.00
N THR A 212 1.04 36.76 8.17
CA THR A 212 1.49 37.92 7.38
C THR A 212 2.82 38.50 7.87
N ALA A 213 3.65 37.71 8.54
CA ALA A 213 4.94 38.15 9.08
C ALA A 213 6.10 37.62 8.23
N ASN A 214 7.02 38.53 7.88
CA ASN A 214 8.24 38.25 7.13
C ASN A 214 9.10 37.19 7.87
N ASP A 215 9.62 36.20 7.14
CA ASP A 215 10.46 35.07 7.58
C ASP A 215 9.72 33.78 8.02
N ILE A 216 8.69 33.37 7.29
CA ILE A 216 8.09 32.04 7.44
C ILE A 216 8.96 30.99 6.73
N LEU A 217 9.60 30.12 7.51
CA LEU A 217 10.30 28.93 7.01
C LEU A 217 9.33 27.74 6.94
N GLN A 218 9.14 27.20 5.73
CA GLN A 218 8.45 25.94 5.51
C GLN A 218 9.46 24.80 5.50
N VAL A 219 9.16 23.74 6.25
CA VAL A 219 9.89 22.47 6.15
C VAL A 219 8.97 21.45 5.53
N ARG A 220 9.49 20.74 4.54
CA ARG A 220 8.78 19.70 3.81
C ARG A 220 9.51 18.37 3.92
N ILE A 221 8.77 17.28 3.82
CA ILE A 221 9.32 15.98 3.52
C ILE A 221 9.22 15.81 2.01
N GLY A 222 10.38 15.77 1.35
CA GLY A 222 10.44 15.76 -0.11
C GLY A 222 10.09 14.38 -0.67
N GLU A 223 10.91 13.40 -0.34
CA GLU A 223 10.79 12.03 -0.82
C GLU A 223 10.78 11.03 0.35
N PHE A 224 10.19 9.87 0.11
CA PHE A 224 10.07 8.79 1.06
C PHE A 224 10.52 7.46 0.43
N ARG A 225 11.11 6.59 1.24
CA ARG A 225 11.51 5.24 0.84
C ARG A 225 11.28 4.27 2.01
N SER A 226 10.61 3.16 1.74
CA SER A 226 10.51 2.02 2.66
C SER A 226 11.01 0.76 1.98
N LYS A 227 11.76 -0.08 2.72
CA LYS A 227 12.14 -1.44 2.31
C LYS A 227 11.20 -2.53 2.82
N SER A 228 10.22 -2.17 3.63
CA SER A 228 9.28 -3.10 4.26
C SER A 228 7.84 -2.66 4.04
N LYS A 229 6.95 -3.64 3.86
CA LYS A 229 5.50 -3.46 3.79
C LYS A 229 4.84 -3.46 5.17
N PHE A 230 5.60 -3.76 6.23
CA PHE A 230 5.17 -3.70 7.63
C PHE A 230 3.87 -4.47 7.94
N GLY A 231 3.69 -5.63 7.30
CA GLY A 231 2.50 -6.47 7.49
C GLY A 231 1.31 -6.06 6.62
N THR A 232 1.49 -5.18 5.64
CA THR A 232 0.43 -4.88 4.67
C THR A 232 0.20 -6.09 3.77
N GLY A 233 -1.01 -6.66 3.82
CA GLY A 233 -1.40 -7.82 3.01
C GLY A 233 -1.30 -7.59 1.50
N TYR A 234 -1.09 -8.66 0.74
CA TYR A 234 -0.86 -8.69 -0.72
C TYR A 234 -1.94 -7.97 -1.56
N PHE A 235 -3.23 -8.08 -1.23
CA PHE A 235 -4.30 -7.50 -2.05
C PHE A 235 -4.49 -5.98 -1.86
N LYS A 236 -3.98 -5.40 -0.76
CA LYS A 236 -3.88 -3.95 -0.61
C LYS A 236 -2.93 -3.38 -1.66
N LYS A 237 -3.42 -2.44 -2.46
CA LYS A 237 -2.63 -1.86 -3.56
C LYS A 237 -1.40 -1.09 -3.05
N ASN A 238 -1.57 -0.24 -2.04
CA ASN A 238 -0.45 0.51 -1.46
C ASN A 238 -0.22 0.16 -0.01
N VAL A 239 0.94 0.59 0.47
CA VAL A 239 1.24 0.70 1.90
C VAL A 239 0.96 2.14 2.30
N THR A 240 0.05 2.33 3.26
CA THR A 240 -0.35 3.63 3.75
C THR A 240 0.44 3.99 4.99
N PHE A 241 1.04 5.18 4.97
CA PHE A 241 1.78 5.76 6.07
C PHE A 241 1.07 7.01 6.58
N GLU A 242 1.13 7.22 7.89
CA GLU A 242 0.73 8.45 8.54
C GLU A 242 1.89 9.03 9.31
N LEU A 243 2.09 10.32 9.13
CA LEU A 243 3.02 11.10 9.92
C LEU A 243 2.25 11.99 10.90
N HIS A 244 2.63 11.90 12.17
CA HIS A 244 2.09 12.67 13.27
C HIS A 244 3.16 13.61 13.81
N ARG A 245 2.83 14.89 13.94
CA ARG A 245 3.71 15.90 14.53
C ARG A 245 3.18 16.28 15.90
N GLY A 246 4.00 16.10 16.92
CA GLY A 246 3.76 16.52 18.29
C GLY A 246 4.55 17.79 18.61
N GLN A 247 4.03 18.64 19.48
CA GLN A 247 4.74 19.83 19.95
C GLN A 247 4.38 20.16 21.41
N GLY A 248 5.27 20.91 22.06
CA GLY A 248 5.02 21.53 23.36
C GLY A 248 4.74 23.03 23.20
N GLU A 249 3.79 23.55 23.96
CA GLU A 249 3.43 24.96 24.01
C GLU A 249 3.49 25.46 25.45
N LEU A 250 4.17 26.58 25.65
CA LEU A 250 4.28 27.20 26.97
C LEU A 250 2.94 27.87 27.32
N ASN A 251 2.43 27.60 28.52
CA ASN A 251 1.23 28.26 29.01
C ASN A 251 1.50 29.74 29.32
N SER A 252 0.43 30.52 29.47
CA SER A 252 0.49 31.96 29.78
C SER A 252 1.20 32.28 31.11
N ASP A 253 1.45 31.27 31.96
CA ASP A 253 2.15 31.39 33.24
C ASP A 253 3.68 31.39 33.14
N GLY A 254 4.23 31.08 31.96
CA GLY A 254 5.67 31.02 31.71
C GLY A 254 6.37 29.78 32.27
N LYS A 255 5.63 28.88 32.94
CA LYS A 255 6.21 27.85 33.84
C LYS A 255 5.74 26.45 33.53
N THR A 256 4.60 26.30 32.88
CA THR A 256 4.04 25.00 32.52
C THR A 256 3.95 24.83 31.02
N VAL A 257 4.06 23.58 30.57
CA VAL A 257 4.02 23.22 29.14
C VAL A 257 2.80 22.33 28.90
N THR A 258 2.01 22.68 27.91
CA THR A 258 0.98 21.79 27.34
C THR A 258 1.55 21.10 26.11
N THR A 259 1.04 19.92 25.78
CA THR A 259 1.49 19.15 24.61
C THR A 259 0.31 18.86 23.69
N SER A 260 0.53 18.92 22.39
CA SER A 260 -0.50 18.68 21.38
C SER A 260 0.08 17.91 20.18
N TRP A 261 -0.82 17.30 19.37
CA TRP A 261 -0.50 16.63 18.11
C TRP A 261 -1.27 17.29 16.95
N PRO A 262 -0.89 18.52 16.57
CA PRO A 262 -1.67 19.36 15.66
C PRO A 262 -1.68 18.87 14.20
N THR A 263 -0.81 17.93 13.81
CA THR A 263 -0.64 17.55 12.42
C THR A 263 -0.65 16.05 12.26
N LYS A 264 -1.51 15.57 11.36
CA LYS A 264 -1.62 14.19 10.91
C LYS A 264 -1.68 14.21 9.38
N ILE A 265 -0.73 13.55 8.72
CA ILE A 265 -0.62 13.56 7.26
C ILE A 265 -0.46 12.14 6.75
N GLY A 266 -1.43 11.67 5.96
CA GLY A 266 -1.40 10.37 5.30
C GLY A 266 -0.80 10.45 3.90
N PHE A 267 -0.04 9.43 3.51
CA PHE A 267 0.47 9.25 2.16
C PHE A 267 0.63 7.77 1.83
N ASN A 268 0.62 7.45 0.55
CA ASN A 268 0.70 6.08 0.05
C ASN A 268 2.02 5.82 -0.66
N VAL A 269 2.52 4.60 -0.51
CA VAL A 269 3.70 4.10 -1.22
C VAL A 269 3.28 2.80 -1.89
N SER A 270 3.31 2.75 -3.21
CA SER A 270 2.95 1.52 -3.90
C SER A 270 4.02 0.43 -3.71
N LYS A 271 3.58 -0.82 -3.73
CA LYS A 271 4.44 -1.96 -3.39
C LYS A 271 5.64 -2.12 -4.32
N LYS A 272 5.52 -1.73 -5.60
CA LYS A 272 6.65 -1.76 -6.54
C LYS A 272 7.81 -0.88 -6.06
N HIS A 273 7.53 0.27 -5.43
CA HIS A 273 8.60 1.10 -4.85
C HIS A 273 9.26 0.39 -3.66
N ILE A 274 8.48 -0.26 -2.81
CA ILE A 274 8.98 -0.99 -1.63
C ILE A 274 9.82 -2.20 -2.05
N LYS A 275 9.35 -2.99 -3.01
CA LYS A 275 10.07 -4.15 -3.55
C LYS A 275 11.38 -3.74 -4.21
N SER A 276 11.37 -2.69 -5.05
CA SER A 276 12.59 -2.09 -5.61
C SER A 276 13.58 -1.66 -4.52
N ALA A 277 13.09 -1.00 -3.46
CA ALA A 277 13.92 -0.55 -2.35
C ALA A 277 14.51 -1.73 -1.54
N ASN A 278 13.72 -2.79 -1.33
CA ASN A 278 14.09 -4.01 -0.63
C ASN A 278 15.19 -4.78 -1.39
N LYS A 279 14.99 -5.01 -2.69
CA LYS A 279 15.95 -5.70 -3.57
C LYS A 279 17.17 -4.82 -3.94
N GLY A 280 17.13 -3.52 -3.64
CA GLY A 280 18.24 -2.59 -3.87
C GLY A 280 18.40 -2.15 -5.33
N TRP A 281 17.34 -2.22 -6.13
CA TRP A 281 17.38 -1.91 -7.56
C TRP A 281 17.41 -0.40 -7.83
N SER A 282 18.60 0.15 -8.08
CA SER A 282 18.78 1.59 -8.33
C SER A 282 18.11 2.08 -9.63
N GLN A 283 17.97 1.21 -10.64
CA GLN A 283 17.35 1.59 -11.92
C GLN A 283 15.88 2.00 -11.79
N TYR A 284 15.17 1.49 -10.78
CA TYR A 284 13.75 1.80 -10.56
C TYR A 284 13.59 2.89 -9.50
N LYS A 285 13.37 4.14 -9.96
CA LYS A 285 13.19 5.33 -9.12
C LYS A 285 14.32 5.52 -8.09
N ASN A 286 15.57 5.30 -8.53
CA ASN A 286 16.77 5.47 -7.72
C ASN A 286 16.75 4.62 -6.43
N GLY A 287 16.23 3.38 -6.51
CA GLY A 287 16.10 2.48 -5.37
C GLY A 287 14.76 2.58 -4.63
N GLY A 288 13.67 2.82 -5.35
CA GLY A 288 12.32 2.80 -4.81
C GLY A 288 11.89 4.06 -4.05
N TRP A 289 12.48 5.22 -4.36
CA TRP A 289 12.01 6.49 -3.78
C TRP A 289 10.69 6.93 -4.38
N VAL A 290 9.86 7.58 -3.57
CA VAL A 290 8.58 8.21 -3.97
C VAL A 290 8.63 9.68 -3.57
N SER A 291 8.24 10.56 -4.49
CA SER A 291 8.04 11.97 -4.15
C SER A 291 6.72 12.13 -3.40
N VAL A 292 6.80 12.64 -2.16
CA VAL A 292 5.62 12.86 -1.30
C VAL A 292 5.34 14.35 -1.11
N ASN A 293 6.39 15.19 -1.08
CA ASN A 293 6.33 16.65 -0.99
C ASN A 293 5.35 17.19 0.08
N ILE A 294 5.41 16.63 1.27
CA ILE A 294 4.49 16.90 2.38
C ILE A 294 4.97 18.09 3.19
N LEU A 295 4.09 19.02 3.55
CA LEU A 295 4.40 20.12 4.46
C LEU A 295 4.46 19.60 5.91
N TRP A 296 5.66 19.58 6.49
CA TRP A 296 5.89 19.17 7.87
C TRP A 296 5.55 20.31 8.84
N ASP A 297 6.08 21.51 8.59
CA ASP A 297 5.80 22.70 9.37
C ASP A 297 5.88 23.95 8.47
N TYR A 298 5.07 24.94 8.78
CA TYR A 298 4.93 26.22 8.07
C TYR A 298 5.34 27.40 8.93
N ASN A 299 5.74 27.19 10.19
CA ASN A 299 6.10 28.28 11.09
C ASN A 299 7.32 27.91 11.93
N TRP A 300 8.35 27.35 11.27
CA TRP A 300 9.54 26.88 11.94
C TRP A 300 10.45 28.06 12.34
N LYS A 301 10.15 28.67 13.49
CA LYS A 301 10.84 29.87 14.04
C LYS A 301 12.11 29.55 14.82
N LYS A 302 12.96 30.58 15.02
CA LYS A 302 14.19 30.50 15.84
C LYS A 302 13.92 30.28 17.32
N GLU A 303 12.79 30.77 17.80
CA GLU A 303 12.27 30.56 19.16
C GLU A 303 11.87 29.08 19.29
N LYS A 304 12.62 28.31 20.08
CA LYS A 304 12.68 26.85 19.99
C LYS A 304 11.45 26.16 20.57
N THR A 305 10.74 25.45 19.72
CA THR A 305 9.88 24.32 20.11
C THR A 305 10.45 23.06 19.45
N GLU A 306 10.86 22.10 20.26
CA GLU A 306 11.21 20.76 19.77
C GLU A 306 9.92 20.03 19.39
N GLN A 307 9.95 19.38 18.22
CA GLN A 307 8.81 18.69 17.67
C GLN A 307 9.03 17.18 17.72
N GLY A 308 7.99 16.44 18.10
CA GLY A 308 7.95 15.00 17.97
C GLY A 308 7.50 14.62 16.56
N LEU A 309 8.18 13.67 15.93
CA LEU A 309 7.77 13.00 14.71
C LEU A 309 7.44 11.55 15.06
N VAL A 310 6.25 11.10 14.71
CA VAL A 310 5.87 9.68 14.78
C VAL A 310 5.39 9.27 13.41
N LEU A 311 6.05 8.26 12.83
CA LEU A 311 5.68 7.66 11.57
C LEU A 311 5.02 6.31 11.83
N VAL A 312 3.86 6.10 11.23
CA VAL A 312 3.02 4.93 11.44
C VAL A 312 2.69 4.32 10.09
N CYS A 313 2.83 3.01 9.96
CA CYS A 313 2.25 2.25 8.85
C CYS A 313 0.84 1.80 9.25
N THR A 314 -0.19 2.42 8.67
CA THR A 314 -1.59 2.20 9.05
C THR A 314 -2.26 1.08 8.28
N SER A 315 -1.71 0.71 7.12
CA SER A 315 -2.23 -0.41 6.32
C SER A 315 -1.79 -1.79 6.83
N GLY A 316 -0.75 -1.84 7.68
CA GLY A 316 -0.09 -3.08 8.09
C GLY A 316 -0.56 -3.70 9.41
N SER A 317 -1.36 -2.99 10.20
CA SER A 317 -1.95 -3.53 11.43
C SER A 317 -3.14 -2.71 11.88
N ASP A 318 -4.13 -3.38 12.48
CA ASP A 318 -5.24 -2.71 13.16
C ASP A 318 -4.98 -2.48 14.66
N LYS A 319 -3.84 -2.95 15.17
CA LYS A 319 -3.46 -2.79 16.58
C LYS A 319 -3.21 -1.31 16.90
N LYS A 320 -3.49 -0.95 18.15
CA LYS A 320 -3.16 0.36 18.71
C LYS A 320 -1.79 0.31 19.37
N GLU A 321 -0.97 1.30 19.10
CA GLU A 321 0.33 1.50 19.74
C GLU A 321 0.39 2.88 20.39
N THR A 322 1.01 2.97 21.56
CA THR A 322 1.21 4.25 22.26
C THR A 322 2.68 4.63 22.18
N VAL A 323 2.95 5.83 21.67
CA VAL A 323 4.30 6.42 21.65
C VAL A 323 4.37 7.54 22.66
N THR A 324 5.45 7.54 23.44
CA THR A 324 5.76 8.59 24.42
C THR A 324 7.05 9.29 23.99
N LEU A 325 7.01 10.61 23.81
CA LEU A 325 8.17 11.44 23.45
C LEU A 325 8.36 12.55 24.48
N ASN A 326 9.59 13.04 24.61
CA ASN A 326 9.88 14.25 25.37
C ASN A 326 10.07 15.41 24.41
N VAL A 327 9.20 16.42 24.48
CA VAL A 327 9.34 17.67 23.73
C VAL A 327 9.77 18.78 24.68
N SER A 328 10.51 19.75 24.17
CA SER A 328 10.96 20.91 24.93
C SER A 328 10.57 22.23 24.28
N THR A 329 10.31 23.23 25.11
CA THR A 329 10.01 24.61 24.67
C THR A 329 10.85 25.61 25.47
N ASN A 330 11.10 26.79 24.92
CA ASN A 330 11.82 27.87 25.60
C ASN A 330 11.04 29.18 25.67
N GLU A 331 11.21 29.91 26.77
CA GLU A 331 10.89 31.33 26.81
C GLU A 331 11.97 32.08 26.02
N LYS A 332 11.63 32.62 24.86
CA LYS A 332 12.41 33.67 24.17
C LYS A 332 13.85 33.32 23.74
N GLY A 333 14.10 32.11 23.25
CA GLY A 333 15.31 31.87 22.45
C GLY A 333 16.64 31.73 23.20
N GLU A 334 16.67 31.77 24.53
CA GLU A 334 17.89 31.50 25.31
C GLU A 334 17.98 30.02 25.72
N LEU A 335 19.11 29.38 25.42
CA LEU A 335 19.38 27.95 25.60
C LEU A 335 19.45 27.49 27.09
N SER A 336 19.32 28.39 28.06
CA SER A 336 19.62 28.13 29.48
C SER A 336 18.45 27.58 30.30
N ALA A 337 17.21 27.62 29.81
CA ALA A 337 16.03 27.14 30.55
C ALA A 337 14.98 26.48 29.65
N SER A 338 15.31 25.36 29.01
CA SER A 338 14.31 24.55 28.31
C SER A 338 13.43 23.80 29.33
N ILE A 339 12.10 23.93 29.19
CA ILE A 339 11.15 23.12 29.96
C ILE A 339 10.79 21.90 29.12
N LYS A 340 11.05 20.71 29.65
CA LYS A 340 10.70 19.43 29.01
C LYS A 340 9.30 18.99 29.45
N ALA A 341 8.54 18.46 28.52
CA ALA A 341 7.25 17.85 28.76
C ALA A 341 7.16 16.50 28.03
N GLU A 342 6.56 15.53 28.72
CA GLU A 342 6.20 14.26 28.12
C GLU A 342 4.92 14.43 27.30
N THR A 343 4.95 14.02 26.03
CA THR A 343 3.78 13.95 25.15
C THR A 343 3.50 12.50 24.77
N LYS A 344 2.22 12.14 24.72
CA LYS A 344 1.76 10.80 24.36
C LYS A 344 0.80 10.85 23.19
N ILE A 345 0.92 9.90 22.28
CA ILE A 345 -0.04 9.66 21.21
C ILE A 345 -0.36 8.18 21.13
N GLU A 346 -1.64 7.86 21.05
CA GLU A 346 -2.13 6.54 20.65
C GLU A 346 -2.43 6.58 19.16
N VAL A 347 -1.83 5.66 18.40
CA VAL A 347 -2.01 5.52 16.95
C VAL A 347 -2.52 4.13 16.62
N LYS A 348 -3.32 4.01 15.57
CA LYS A 348 -3.73 2.73 15.00
C LYS A 348 -2.77 2.40 13.84
N GLY A 349 -2.14 1.23 13.88
CA GLY A 349 -1.10 0.84 12.95
C GLY A 349 0.21 0.46 13.66
N LYS A 350 1.20 0.08 12.85
CA LYS A 350 2.54 -0.23 13.33
C LYS A 350 3.38 1.03 13.39
N VAL A 351 3.96 1.36 14.53
CA VAL A 351 4.93 2.47 14.61
C VAL A 351 6.22 2.04 13.91
N VAL A 352 6.63 2.79 12.89
CA VAL A 352 7.79 2.48 12.03
C VAL A 352 8.91 3.51 12.17
N GLY A 353 8.90 4.25 13.28
CA GLY A 353 9.93 5.19 13.65
C GLY A 353 9.37 6.42 14.33
N TYR A 354 10.15 6.98 15.24
CA TYR A 354 9.86 8.24 15.88
C TYR A 354 11.16 8.96 16.23
N MET A 355 11.10 10.28 16.30
CA MET A 355 12.23 11.10 16.74
C MET A 355 11.72 12.42 17.31
N THR A 356 12.59 13.12 18.03
CA THR A 356 12.39 14.53 18.36
C THR A 356 13.39 15.37 17.60
N ILE A 357 12.96 16.53 17.13
CA ILE A 357 13.78 17.43 16.34
C ILE A 357 13.49 18.87 16.72
N ASP A 358 14.51 19.61 17.15
CA ASP A 358 14.46 21.06 17.27
C ASP A 358 15.09 21.71 16.03
N ARG A 359 14.95 23.03 15.88
CA ARG A 359 15.48 23.77 14.71
C ARG A 359 17.00 23.66 14.57
N ASP A 360 17.71 23.75 15.69
CA ASP A 360 19.18 23.71 15.68
C ASP A 360 19.67 22.30 15.38
N GLY A 361 19.00 21.28 15.91
CA GLY A 361 19.19 19.89 15.60
C GLY A 361 18.94 19.64 14.12
N PHE A 362 17.83 20.15 13.56
CA PHE A 362 17.55 20.10 12.13
C PHE A 362 18.68 20.71 11.29
N LEU A 363 19.10 21.94 11.61
CA LEU A 363 20.21 22.62 10.91
C LEU A 363 21.55 21.88 11.05
N LYS A 364 21.87 21.40 12.25
CA LYS A 364 23.11 20.64 12.51
C LYS A 364 23.11 19.30 11.82
N MET A 365 21.99 18.58 11.84
CA MET A 365 21.82 17.30 11.16
C MET A 365 22.00 17.49 9.66
N ASN A 366 21.37 18.52 9.09
CA ASN A 366 21.49 18.79 7.67
C ASN A 366 22.91 19.16 7.24
N ASN A 367 23.61 20.01 7.98
CA ASN A 367 24.99 20.41 7.65
C ASN A 367 26.04 19.29 7.80
N LYS A 368 25.72 18.18 8.47
CA LYS A 368 26.67 17.07 8.74
C LYS A 368 26.28 15.76 8.06
N HIS A 369 25.34 15.77 7.12
CA HIS A 369 24.83 14.55 6.51
C HIS A 369 25.80 13.90 5.54
N TYR A 370 25.91 12.57 5.65
CA TYR A 370 26.73 11.72 4.78
C TYR A 370 25.98 11.24 3.54
N GLU A 371 24.64 11.23 3.58
CA GLU A 371 23.78 10.79 2.48
C GLU A 371 22.89 11.94 2.01
N MET A 372 23.01 12.27 0.73
CA MET A 372 22.29 13.35 0.07
C MET A 372 21.53 12.80 -1.13
N LYS A 373 20.36 13.39 -1.40
CA LYS A 373 19.56 13.10 -2.60
C LYS A 373 19.22 14.43 -3.28
N GLY A 374 20.01 14.79 -4.29
CA GLY A 374 19.99 16.14 -4.86
C GLY A 374 20.35 17.18 -3.79
N SER A 375 19.52 18.22 -3.63
CA SER A 375 19.67 19.25 -2.60
C SER A 375 19.03 18.90 -1.25
N TRP A 376 18.62 17.64 -1.06
CA TRP A 376 17.90 17.20 0.14
C TRP A 376 18.76 16.26 0.99
N ALA A 377 18.68 16.46 2.30
CA ALA A 377 19.29 15.62 3.32
C ALA A 377 18.45 14.35 3.55
N VAL A 378 19.10 13.19 3.63
CA VAL A 378 18.42 11.92 3.90
C VAL A 378 18.41 11.63 5.40
N HIS A 379 17.23 11.35 5.95
CA HIS A 379 17.00 11.02 7.35
C HIS A 379 16.44 9.61 7.47
N SER A 380 16.70 8.96 8.61
CA SER A 380 16.20 7.62 8.92
C SER A 380 15.73 7.58 10.37
N VAL A 381 14.53 7.05 10.57
CA VAL A 381 13.89 6.82 11.88
C VAL A 381 13.72 5.34 12.19
N HIS A 382 14.09 4.47 11.24
CA HIS A 382 14.01 3.02 11.30
C HIS A 382 14.88 2.41 10.20
N GLY A 383 15.43 1.20 10.40
CA GLY A 383 16.38 0.58 9.47
C GLY A 383 15.86 0.41 8.04
N ASP A 384 14.55 0.23 7.90
CA ASP A 384 13.87 0.09 6.60
C ASP A 384 13.30 1.39 6.02
N VAL A 385 13.31 2.50 6.77
CA VAL A 385 12.64 3.73 6.36
C VAL A 385 13.63 4.88 6.24
N LYS A 386 13.53 5.59 5.11
CA LYS A 386 14.21 6.85 4.88
C LYS A 386 13.27 7.90 4.32
N PHE A 387 13.54 9.15 4.62
CA PHE A 387 12.84 10.29 4.02
C PHE A 387 13.81 11.46 3.81
N THR A 388 13.44 12.42 2.96
CA THR A 388 14.28 13.58 2.69
C THR A 388 13.70 14.86 3.28
N MET A 389 14.56 15.73 3.78
CA MET A 389 14.22 17.09 4.23
C MET A 389 15.20 18.12 3.63
N PRO A 390 14.83 19.41 3.50
CA PRO A 390 15.69 20.41 2.89
C PRO A 390 17.03 20.51 3.61
N HIS A 391 18.13 20.52 2.87
CA HIS A 391 19.48 20.62 3.46
C HIS A 391 19.79 22.02 4.00
N SER A 392 19.28 23.06 3.35
CA SER A 392 19.33 24.44 3.83
C SER A 392 17.93 25.05 3.84
N PHE A 393 17.71 26.00 4.74
CA PHE A 393 16.58 26.91 4.61
C PHE A 393 16.91 27.90 3.49
N ASN A 394 16.06 27.97 2.47
CA ASN A 394 16.06 29.09 1.53
C ASN A 394 14.89 30.01 1.86
#